data_AF-A0A9E3B5K2-F1
#
_entry.id   AF-A0A9E3B5K2-F1
#
_cell.length_a   1.000
_cell.length_b   1.000
_cell.length_c   1.000
_cell.angle_alpha   90.00
_cell.angle_beta   90.00
_cell.angle_gamma   90.00
#
_symmetry.space_group_name_H-M   'P 1'
#
loop_
_entity.id
_entity.type
_entity.pdbx_description
1 polymer ?
#
loop_
_entity_poly.entity_id
_entity_poly.type
_entity_poly.pdbx_seq_one_letter_code
_entity_poly.pdbx_strand_id
1 'polypeptide(L)'
;MFTFCSYQFKITAKMRTGIPKMPRVRRNGSDFRGATFMRLKVQKIGNGLHPNEIVVKIETLSGAESLVLDKRSLDDSSISVGAPLARANGSRLLVELPQEAMSGAWRVWVKQSQLIPEKNEVQAA
;
A
#
# COMPACT_ATOMS: atom_id res chain seq x y z
N MET A 1 -62.37 -21.60 -34.86
CA MET A 1 -61.05 -21.59 -34.20
C MET A 1 -60.13 -20.84 -35.14
N PHE A 2 -59.59 -19.65 -34.89
CA PHE A 2 -58.99 -19.10 -33.68
C PHE A 2 -59.22 -17.58 -33.60
N THR A 3 -59.57 -17.08 -32.42
CA THR A 3 -59.74 -15.65 -32.13
C THR A 3 -58.39 -15.06 -31.72
N PHE A 4 -57.83 -14.15 -32.51
CA PHE A 4 -56.61 -13.41 -32.16
C PHE A 4 -56.96 -12.34 -31.12
N CYS A 5 -56.52 -12.56 -29.87
CA CYS A 5 -56.63 -11.61 -28.78
C CYS A 5 -55.39 -10.69 -28.80
N SER A 6 -55.61 -9.42 -29.11
CA SER A 6 -54.59 -8.36 -29.06
C SER A 6 -54.41 -7.89 -27.62
N TYR A 7 -53.19 -8.03 -27.08
CA TYR A 7 -52.86 -7.52 -25.75
C TYR A 7 -51.82 -6.40 -25.88
N GLN A 8 -52.27 -5.16 -25.74
CA GLN A 8 -51.44 -3.96 -25.69
C GLN A 8 -50.94 -3.78 -24.25
N PHE A 9 -49.65 -4.00 -24.03
CA PHE A 9 -49.00 -3.83 -22.73
C PHE A 9 -48.39 -2.42 -22.64
N LYS A 10 -49.08 -1.51 -21.93
CA LYS A 10 -48.55 -0.18 -21.59
C LYS A 10 -47.68 -0.29 -20.35
N ILE A 11 -46.37 -0.11 -20.51
CA ILE A 11 -45.43 0.04 -19.39
C ILE A 11 -45.16 1.53 -19.19
N THR A 12 -45.72 2.12 -18.13
CA THR A 12 -45.33 3.43 -17.63
C THR A 12 -44.48 3.27 -16.37
N ALA A 13 -43.16 3.28 -16.53
CA ALA A 13 -42.21 3.25 -15.42
C ALA A 13 -41.99 4.66 -14.87
N LYS A 14 -42.50 4.90 -13.66
CA LYS A 14 -42.37 6.14 -12.89
C LYS A 14 -40.99 6.14 -12.20
N MET A 15 -40.00 6.81 -12.79
CA MET A 15 -38.70 7.01 -12.15
C MET A 15 -38.85 7.90 -10.91
N ARG A 16 -38.60 7.34 -9.71
CA ARG A 16 -38.41 8.10 -8.47
C ARG A 16 -36.92 8.25 -8.22
N THR A 17 -36.38 9.44 -8.44
CA THR A 17 -35.01 9.81 -8.09
C THR A 17 -34.91 10.08 -6.58
N GLY A 18 -34.82 9.00 -5.80
CA GLY A 18 -34.39 9.08 -4.41
C GLY A 18 -32.88 8.87 -4.35
N ILE A 19 -32.09 9.94 -4.26
CA ILE A 19 -30.65 9.82 -3.97
C ILE A 19 -30.54 9.40 -2.50
N PRO A 20 -30.05 8.19 -2.16
CA PRO A 20 -29.87 7.82 -0.77
C PRO A 20 -28.77 8.69 -0.16
N LYS A 21 -29.11 9.43 0.91
CA LYS A 21 -28.11 10.10 1.75
C LYS A 21 -27.28 9.01 2.45
N MET A 22 -26.09 8.75 1.90
CA MET A 22 -25.09 7.93 2.58
C MET A 22 -24.71 8.60 3.90
N PRO A 23 -24.62 7.84 5.02
CA PRO A 23 -24.10 8.38 6.26
C PRO A 23 -22.65 8.83 6.05
N ARG A 24 -22.33 10.07 6.44
CA ARG A 24 -20.94 10.51 6.59
C ARG A 24 -20.31 9.63 7.67
N VAL A 25 -19.60 8.58 7.26
CA VAL A 25 -18.65 7.90 8.12
C VAL A 25 -17.62 8.96 8.52
N ARG A 26 -17.72 9.45 9.76
CA ARG A 26 -16.64 10.20 10.41
C ARG A 26 -15.48 9.22 10.49
N ARG A 27 -14.51 9.35 9.58
CA ARG A 27 -13.22 8.67 9.71
C ARG A 27 -12.56 9.23 10.96
N ASN A 28 -12.67 8.53 12.08
CA ASN A 28 -11.79 8.75 13.21
C ASN A 28 -10.39 8.33 12.76
N GLY A 29 -9.43 9.25 12.81
CA GLY A 29 -8.04 9.04 12.37
C GLY A 29 -7.23 8.10 13.27
N SER A 30 -7.86 7.12 13.91
CA SER A 30 -7.27 6.22 14.90
C SER A 30 -7.39 4.73 14.55
N ASP A 31 -7.80 4.39 13.32
CA ASP A 31 -7.91 2.99 12.84
C ASP A 31 -6.56 2.35 12.46
N PHE A 32 -5.42 3.01 12.70
CA PHE A 32 -4.08 2.41 12.59
C PHE A 32 -3.68 1.55 13.81
N ARG A 33 -4.63 1.18 14.70
CA ARG A 33 -4.36 0.40 15.92
C ARG A 33 -3.79 -1.02 15.70
N GLY A 34 -3.63 -1.49 14.47
CA GLY A 34 -3.06 -2.81 14.16
C GLY A 34 -1.97 -2.81 13.09
N ALA A 35 -1.63 -1.66 12.49
CA ALA A 35 -0.56 -1.60 11.51
C ALA A 35 0.77 -1.51 12.25
N THR A 36 1.44 -2.65 12.46
CA THR A 36 2.85 -2.64 12.84
C THR A 36 3.61 -2.00 11.69
N PHE A 37 3.99 -0.73 11.85
CA PHE A 37 4.90 -0.08 10.92
C PHE A 37 6.20 -0.88 10.91
N MET A 38 6.73 -1.06 9.71
CA MET A 38 7.91 -1.88 9.48
C MET A 38 8.98 -0.99 8.87
N ARG A 39 10.22 -1.40 9.04
CA ARG A 39 11.35 -0.69 8.45
C ARG A 39 12.16 -1.68 7.65
N LEU A 40 12.44 -1.35 6.40
CA LEU A 40 13.22 -2.20 5.52
C LEU A 40 14.69 -1.77 5.60
N LYS A 41 15.58 -2.72 5.87
CA LYS A 41 17.03 -2.49 5.84
C LYS A 41 17.46 -2.20 4.41
N VAL A 42 18.30 -1.18 4.25
CA VAL A 42 18.84 -0.77 2.97
C VAL A 42 20.35 -0.55 3.08
N GLN A 43 21.06 -0.70 1.98
CA GLN A 43 22.50 -0.40 1.92
C GLN A 43 22.72 0.81 1.03
N LYS A 44 23.39 1.85 1.55
CA LYS A 44 23.75 3.00 0.72
C LYS A 44 24.80 2.60 -0.31
N ILE A 45 24.52 2.84 -1.60
CA ILE A 45 25.48 2.59 -2.69
C ILE A 45 26.11 3.89 -3.17
N GLY A 46 25.36 5.00 -3.17
CA GLY A 46 25.84 6.27 -3.70
C GLY A 46 24.90 7.45 -3.47
N ASN A 47 25.25 8.59 -4.05
CA ASN A 47 24.39 9.78 -4.07
C ASN A 47 23.54 9.76 -5.35
N GLY A 48 22.34 10.34 -5.30
CA GLY A 48 21.48 10.49 -6.47
C GLY A 48 21.91 11.66 -7.36
N LEU A 49 21.05 12.00 -8.34
CA LEU A 49 21.30 13.13 -9.25
C LEU A 49 21.17 14.45 -8.51
N HIS A 50 20.21 14.54 -7.58
CA HIS A 50 20.04 15.72 -6.75
C HIS A 50 20.87 15.62 -5.45
N PRO A 51 21.37 16.74 -4.88
CA PRO A 51 22.11 16.73 -3.62
C PRO A 51 21.37 16.12 -2.43
N ASN A 52 20.03 16.10 -2.47
CA ASN A 52 19.20 15.50 -1.42
C ASN A 52 18.79 14.06 -1.70
N GLU A 53 19.18 13.52 -2.85
CA GLU A 53 18.89 12.15 -3.22
C GLU A 53 20.02 11.22 -2.83
N ILE A 54 19.64 9.99 -2.51
CA ILE A 54 20.53 8.90 -2.16
C ILE A 54 20.09 7.65 -2.92
N VAL A 55 21.06 6.91 -3.44
CA VAL A 55 20.81 5.62 -4.09
C VAL A 55 21.10 4.53 -3.07
N VAL A 56 20.07 3.74 -2.77
CA VAL A 56 20.15 2.63 -1.83
C VAL A 56 19.86 1.31 -2.53
N LYS A 57 20.43 0.24 -2.00
CA LYS A 57 20.20 -1.15 -2.38
C LYS A 57 19.23 -1.78 -1.41
N ILE A 58 18.26 -2.51 -1.94
CA ILE A 58 17.40 -3.41 -1.17
C ILE A 58 17.63 -4.85 -1.62
N GLU A 59 17.59 -5.79 -0.66
CA GLU A 59 17.64 -7.21 -0.96
C GLU A 59 16.22 -7.76 -1.07
N THR A 60 15.78 -8.02 -2.29
CA THR A 60 14.48 -8.68 -2.57
C THR A 60 14.69 -10.17 -2.83
N LEU A 61 13.59 -10.92 -2.97
CA LEU A 61 13.66 -12.32 -3.39
C LEU A 61 14.07 -12.50 -4.86
N SER A 62 13.77 -11.52 -5.71
CA SER A 62 14.10 -11.56 -7.14
C SER A 62 15.55 -11.15 -7.43
N GLY A 63 16.21 -10.53 -6.45
CA GLY A 63 17.56 -10.00 -6.58
C GLY A 63 17.72 -8.71 -5.80
N ALA A 64 18.90 -8.11 -5.91
CA ALA A 64 19.10 -6.78 -5.38
C ALA A 64 18.46 -5.74 -6.30
N GLU A 65 17.68 -4.82 -5.73
CA GLU A 65 17.13 -3.68 -6.45
C GLU A 65 17.72 -2.39 -5.92
N SER A 66 17.83 -1.40 -6.79
CA SER A 66 18.26 -0.05 -6.45
C SER A 66 17.05 0.86 -6.38
N LEU A 67 17.03 1.73 -5.37
CA LEU A 67 15.99 2.71 -5.14
C LEU A 67 16.64 4.07 -4.91
N VAL A 68 16.07 5.09 -5.54
CA VAL A 68 16.44 6.48 -5.27
C VAL A 68 15.47 7.01 -4.22
N LEU A 69 15.99 7.68 -3.20
CA LEU A 69 15.19 8.21 -2.09
C LEU A 69 15.68 9.61 -1.74
N ASP A 70 14.84 10.40 -1.06
CA ASP A 70 15.32 11.56 -0.34
C ASP A 70 16.10 11.11 0.91
N LYS A 71 17.22 11.76 1.22
CA LYS A 71 18.04 11.51 2.40
C LYS A 71 17.25 11.59 3.71
N ARG A 72 16.19 12.40 3.77
CA ARG A 72 15.30 12.55 4.94
C ARG A 72 14.44 11.31 5.21
N SER A 73 14.22 10.47 4.20
CA SER A 73 13.47 9.22 4.32
C SER A 73 14.35 8.05 4.78
N LEU A 74 15.67 8.24 4.84
CA LEU A 74 16.62 7.27 5.32
C LEU A 74 16.92 7.52 6.80
N ASP A 75 16.71 6.52 7.63
CA ASP A 75 16.97 6.61 9.06
C ASP A 75 17.65 5.30 9.54
N ASP A 76 18.86 5.45 10.07
CA ASP A 76 19.77 4.36 10.46
C ASP A 76 19.93 3.22 9.43
N SER A 77 20.12 3.57 8.15
CA SER A 77 20.23 2.58 7.05
C SER A 77 18.99 1.70 6.90
N SER A 78 17.83 2.24 7.27
CA SER A 78 16.54 1.64 7.02
C SER A 78 15.56 2.67 6.49
N ILE A 79 14.52 2.21 5.82
CA ILE A 79 13.45 3.05 5.28
C ILE A 79 12.14 2.59 5.89
N SER A 80 11.25 3.52 6.21
CA SER A 80 9.91 3.16 6.65
C SER A 80 9.16 2.55 5.49
N VAL A 81 8.66 1.33 5.70
CA VAL A 81 7.74 0.64 4.80
C VAL A 81 6.47 0.40 5.60
N GLY A 82 5.31 0.60 4.98
CA GLY A 82 4.03 0.41 5.68
C GLY A 82 3.85 -1.02 6.21
N ALA A 83 2.64 -1.32 6.67
CA ALA A 83 2.30 -2.68 7.03
C ALA A 83 2.46 -3.63 5.82
N PRO A 84 2.94 -4.88 6.02
CA PRO A 84 3.08 -5.84 4.94
C PRO A 84 1.71 -6.18 4.35
N LEU A 85 1.62 -6.12 3.01
CA LEU A 85 0.38 -6.37 2.26
C LEU A 85 0.02 -7.86 2.23
N ALA A 86 1.05 -8.73 2.21
CA ALA A 86 0.87 -10.17 2.18
C ALA A 86 2.04 -10.89 2.85
N ARG A 87 1.80 -12.13 3.28
CA ARG A 87 2.81 -13.05 3.81
C ARG A 87 2.78 -14.34 3.00
N ALA A 88 3.93 -14.87 2.63
CA ALA A 88 4.06 -16.16 1.96
C ALA A 88 5.07 -17.04 2.70
N ASN A 89 4.73 -18.31 2.93
CA ASN A 89 5.60 -19.33 3.53
C ASN A 89 6.27 -18.89 4.86
N GLY A 90 5.59 -18.06 5.65
CA GLY A 90 6.01 -17.57 6.97
C GLY A 90 7.19 -16.59 6.98
N SER A 91 8.09 -16.65 6.00
CA SER A 91 9.38 -15.95 5.98
C SER A 91 9.48 -14.86 4.91
N ARG A 92 8.49 -14.75 4.03
CA ARG A 92 8.44 -13.79 2.92
C ARG A 92 7.31 -12.81 3.14
N LEU A 93 7.61 -11.54 3.03
CA LEU A 93 6.66 -10.45 3.22
C LEU A 93 6.63 -9.60 1.96
N LEU A 94 5.42 -9.29 1.50
CA LEU A 94 5.20 -8.33 0.42
C LEU A 94 5.04 -6.96 1.07
N VAL A 95 5.96 -6.06 0.76
CA VAL A 95 5.94 -4.68 1.26
C VAL A 95 5.79 -3.71 0.10
N GLU A 96 5.18 -2.58 0.39
CA GLU A 96 5.13 -1.45 -0.53
C GLU A 96 6.29 -0.50 -0.24
N LEU A 97 7.00 -0.13 -1.31
CA LEU A 97 8.09 0.81 -1.24
C LEU A 97 7.54 2.24 -1.21
N PRO A 98 8.21 3.16 -0.50
CA PRO A 98 7.81 4.57 -0.47
C PRO A 98 7.99 5.27 -1.83
N GLN A 99 8.86 4.74 -2.69
CA GLN A 99 9.10 5.22 -4.05
C GLN A 99 9.29 4.03 -5.01
N GLU A 100 9.14 4.30 -6.30
CA GLU A 100 9.36 3.33 -7.37
C GLU A 100 10.82 2.90 -7.44
N ALA A 101 11.07 1.59 -7.40
CA ALA A 101 12.40 1.04 -7.65
C ALA A 101 12.84 1.34 -9.08
N MET A 102 14.15 1.29 -9.36
CA MET A 102 14.67 1.48 -10.72
C MET A 102 14.13 0.44 -11.73
N SER A 103 13.65 -0.70 -11.24
CA SER A 103 12.97 -1.74 -12.03
C SER A 103 11.52 -1.38 -12.40
N GLY A 104 10.97 -0.30 -11.85
CA GLY A 104 9.56 0.07 -11.95
C GLY A 104 8.66 -0.58 -10.88
N ALA A 105 9.24 -1.36 -9.96
CA ALA A 105 8.47 -2.05 -8.94
C ALA A 105 8.14 -1.13 -7.75
N TRP A 106 6.87 -1.10 -7.37
CA TRP A 106 6.39 -0.47 -6.13
C TRP A 106 6.19 -1.48 -5.00
N ARG A 107 6.04 -2.76 -5.35
CA ARG A 107 5.76 -3.84 -4.42
C ARG A 107 6.82 -4.90 -4.57
N VAL A 108 7.50 -5.20 -3.47
CA VAL A 108 8.63 -6.13 -3.48
C VAL A 108 8.46 -7.20 -2.42
N TRP A 109 8.83 -8.42 -2.79
CA TRP A 109 8.93 -9.51 -1.85
C TRP A 109 10.28 -9.45 -1.15
N VAL A 110 10.26 -9.34 0.17
CA VAL A 110 11.45 -9.28 1.02
C VAL A 110 11.45 -10.41 2.03
N LYS A 111 12.63 -10.79 2.51
CA LYS A 111 12.78 -11.73 3.62
C LYS A 111 12.44 -11.01 4.92
N GLN A 112 11.80 -11.71 5.85
CA GLN A 112 11.49 -11.16 7.17
C GLN A 112 12.73 -10.64 7.92
N SER A 113 13.91 -11.24 7.70
CA SER A 113 15.18 -10.80 8.29
C SER A 113 15.63 -9.39 7.86
N GLN A 114 15.13 -8.93 6.71
CA GLN A 114 15.39 -7.59 6.19
C GLN A 114 14.44 -6.53 6.77
N LEU A 115 13.39 -6.96 7.48
CA LEU A 115 12.43 -6.07 8.10
C LEU A 115 12.69 -5.93 9.60
N ILE A 116 12.56 -4.71 10.10
CA ILE A 116 12.66 -4.35 11.51
C ILE A 116 11.27 -3.88 11.92
N PRO A 117 10.62 -4.51 12.92
CA PRO A 117 9.37 -4.00 13.46
C PRO A 117 9.64 -2.65 14.14
N GLU A 118 8.92 -1.61 13.74
CA GLU A 118 8.99 -0.33 14.42
C GLU A 118 8.32 -0.47 15.79
N LYS A 119 9.15 -0.52 16.85
CA LYS A 119 8.66 -0.55 18.22
C LYS A 119 8.18 0.87 18.52
N ASN A 120 6.89 1.11 18.37
CA ASN A 120 6.24 2.28 18.94
C ASN A 120 6.32 2.15 20.47
N GLU A 121 7.44 2.59 21.04
CA GLU A 121 7.54 2.86 22.47
C GLU A 121 6.68 4.08 22.74
N VAL A 122 5.37 3.85 22.91
CA VAL A 122 4.49 4.79 23.57
C VAL A 122 5.03 4.89 24.99
N GLN A 123 5.93 5.84 25.24
CA GLN A 123 6.28 6.27 26.58
C GLN A 123 4.99 6.82 27.19
N ALA A 124 4.28 5.95 27.92
CA ALA A 124 3.25 6.37 28.84
C ALA A 124 3.95 7.13 29.96
N ALA A 125 3.97 8.47 29.82
CA ALA A 125 4.31 9.40 30.88
C ALA A 125 3.09 9.66 31.77
#